data_AF-A0A938VL72-F1
#
_entry.id   AF-A0A938VL72-F1
#
_cell.length_a   1.000
_cell.length_b   1.000
_cell.length_c   1.000
_cell.angle_alpha   90.00
_cell.angle_beta   90.00
_cell.angle_gamma   90.00
#
_symmetry.space_group_name_H-M   'P 1'
#
loop_
_entity.id
_entity.type
_entity.pdbx_description
1 polymer ?
#
loop_
_entity_poly.entity_id
_entity_poly.type
_entity_poly.pdbx_seq_one_letter_code
_entity_poly.pdbx_strand_id
1 'polypeptide(L)'
;MQASADWILKNKVAYPSEMAKTLSADIGDPFSNGKVLFWPANGPFGTQAGRIKDRFKWGLTQLPEGPDGKPVVQQFSDQPHMVTKTAELRGSVEAVVDLLLFMFGKEVQGRIAIDRGSVVERKDVAASPELAAAPPENHGVFKSYLGVASATQPQFLHPAWFEWYSTMGLGGTSEVLLGKVTVEQGIADMKAKGDKVLAANMDRYKELKAFTAALKQKPV
;
A
#
# COMPACT_ATOMS: atom_id res chain seq x y z
N MET A 1 -11.03 22.18 8.28
CA MET A 1 -9.56 22.05 8.17
C MET A 1 -8.85 22.17 9.52
N GLN A 2 -9.24 23.10 10.41
CA GLN A 2 -8.44 23.48 11.58
C GLN A 2 -8.60 22.60 12.84
N ALA A 3 -9.73 21.91 13.04
CA ALA A 3 -10.07 21.29 14.32
C ALA A 3 -9.13 20.15 14.77
N SER A 4 -8.69 19.27 13.86
CA SER A 4 -7.85 18.11 14.20
C SER A 4 -6.38 18.49 14.42
N ALA A 5 -5.83 19.34 13.54
CA ALA A 5 -4.49 19.89 13.68
C ALA A 5 -4.38 20.73 14.96
N ASP A 6 -5.35 21.62 15.22
CA ASP A 6 -5.43 22.38 16.46
C ASP A 6 -5.49 21.47 17.69
N TRP A 7 -6.25 20.37 17.63
CA TRP A 7 -6.38 19.45 18.76
C TRP A 7 -5.05 18.78 19.11
N ILE A 8 -4.33 18.28 18.10
CA ILE A 8 -3.00 17.66 18.29
C ILE A 8 -2.00 18.71 18.79
N LEU A 9 -2.00 19.90 18.20
CA LEU A 9 -1.07 20.96 18.58
C LEU A 9 -1.32 21.48 20.00
N LYS A 10 -2.59 21.62 20.41
CA LYS A 10 -3.02 22.13 21.73
C LYS A 10 -2.92 21.07 22.82
N ASN A 11 -3.48 19.89 22.59
CA ASN A 11 -3.63 18.86 23.63
C ASN A 11 -2.50 17.82 23.63
N LYS A 12 -1.62 17.82 22.62
CA LYS A 12 -0.53 16.84 22.47
C LYS A 12 -0.98 15.38 22.46
N VAL A 13 -2.26 15.14 22.16
CA VAL A 13 -2.86 13.80 22.08
C VAL A 13 -3.61 13.64 20.76
N ALA A 14 -3.73 12.40 20.32
CA ALA A 14 -4.54 12.07 19.15
C ALA A 14 -6.01 12.46 19.35
N TYR A 15 -6.70 12.73 18.25
CA TYR A 15 -8.12 13.05 18.28
C TYR A 15 -8.93 11.80 18.72
N PRO A 16 -9.86 11.92 19.69
CA PRO A 16 -10.61 10.76 20.19
C PRO A 16 -11.39 10.03 19.09
N SER A 17 -11.38 8.69 19.11
CA SER A 17 -12.04 7.85 18.10
C SER A 17 -13.55 8.10 18.00
N GLU A 18 -14.23 8.39 19.12
CA GLU A 18 -15.66 8.70 19.12
C GLU A 18 -16.00 10.01 18.38
N MET A 19 -15.04 10.94 18.32
CA MET A 19 -15.17 12.15 17.51
C MET A 19 -14.72 11.93 16.05
N ALA A 20 -14.02 10.83 15.72
CA ALA A 20 -13.61 10.56 14.34
C ALA A 20 -14.83 10.31 13.41
N LYS A 21 -15.93 9.77 13.95
CA LYS A 21 -17.19 9.60 13.22
C LYS A 21 -17.79 10.95 12.79
N THR A 22 -17.68 11.98 13.63
CA THR A 22 -18.18 13.32 13.28
C THR A 22 -17.29 14.02 12.25
N LEU A 23 -15.99 13.70 12.19
CA LEU A 23 -15.09 14.20 11.14
C LEU A 23 -15.39 13.61 9.76
N SER A 24 -15.90 12.38 9.70
CA SER A 24 -16.16 11.65 8.46
C SER A 24 -17.54 11.92 7.85
N ALA A 25 -18.39 12.70 8.54
CA ALA A 25 -19.78 12.91 8.15
C ALA A 25 -19.89 13.46 6.71
N ASP A 26 -20.89 12.93 6.00
CA ASP A 26 -21.33 13.22 4.62
C ASP A 26 -20.49 12.66 3.46
N ILE A 27 -19.17 12.48 3.60
CA ILE A 27 -18.29 12.21 2.44
C ILE A 27 -17.36 11.00 2.64
N GLY A 28 -17.62 10.21 3.68
CA GLY A 28 -17.08 8.86 3.85
C GLY A 28 -15.69 8.78 4.49
N ASP A 29 -14.91 9.86 4.53
CA ASP A 29 -13.66 9.94 5.28
C ASP A 29 -13.27 11.40 5.69
N PRO A 30 -12.49 11.58 6.77
CA PRO A 30 -12.12 12.91 7.29
C PRO A 30 -11.31 13.79 6.33
N PHE A 31 -10.51 13.19 5.44
CA PHE A 31 -9.67 13.93 4.50
C PHE A 31 -10.51 14.49 3.38
N SER A 32 -11.32 13.65 2.75
CA SER A 32 -12.27 14.07 1.72
C SER A 32 -13.26 15.10 2.26
N ASN A 33 -13.52 15.14 3.57
CA ASN A 33 -14.34 16.18 4.20
C ASN A 33 -13.57 17.46 4.62
N GLY A 34 -12.28 17.56 4.26
CA GLY A 34 -11.42 18.70 4.58
C GLY A 34 -11.22 18.91 6.08
N LYS A 35 -11.33 17.86 6.90
CA LYS A 35 -11.22 17.93 8.36
C LYS A 35 -9.84 17.56 8.90
N VAL A 36 -9.00 16.92 8.09
CA VAL A 36 -7.60 16.61 8.38
C VAL A 36 -6.70 17.13 7.25
N LEU A 37 -5.48 17.52 7.58
CA LEU A 37 -4.50 18.05 6.62
C LEU A 37 -3.73 16.93 5.89
N PHE A 38 -3.44 15.85 6.61
CA PHE A 38 -2.71 14.69 6.10
C PHE A 38 -3.54 13.43 6.33
N TRP A 39 -3.50 12.53 5.35
CA TRP A 39 -4.18 11.25 5.43
C TRP A 39 -3.30 10.16 4.81
N PRO A 40 -2.81 9.19 5.59
CA PRO A 40 -2.12 8.05 5.04
C PRO A 40 -3.15 7.21 4.26
N ALA A 41 -3.01 7.17 2.94
CA ALA A 41 -3.85 6.36 2.07
C ALA A 41 -2.98 5.51 1.15
N ASN A 42 -3.44 4.28 0.95
CA ASN A 42 -3.04 3.47 -0.19
C ASN A 42 -4.02 3.77 -1.33
N GLY A 43 -3.51 3.99 -2.54
CA GLY A 43 -4.35 4.18 -3.74
C GLY A 43 -5.25 2.97 -4.01
N PRO A 44 -6.21 3.05 -4.96
CA PRO A 44 -6.42 4.13 -5.93
C PRO A 44 -7.05 5.41 -5.35
N PHE A 45 -6.64 6.57 -5.85
CA PHE A 45 -7.12 7.89 -5.40
C PHE A 45 -8.36 8.43 -6.15
N GLY A 46 -8.87 7.70 -7.15
CA GLY A 46 -10.05 8.10 -7.93
C GLY A 46 -11.30 8.24 -7.08
N THR A 47 -11.44 7.44 -6.02
CA THR A 47 -12.54 7.56 -5.05
C THR A 47 -12.49 8.90 -4.32
N GLN A 48 -11.30 9.32 -3.87
CA GLN A 48 -11.06 10.61 -3.21
C GLN A 48 -11.28 11.75 -4.20
N ALA A 49 -10.84 11.62 -5.45
CA ALA A 49 -11.12 12.60 -6.49
C ALA A 49 -12.63 12.80 -6.70
N GLY A 50 -13.40 11.71 -6.80
CA GLY A 50 -14.86 11.76 -6.94
C GLY A 50 -15.59 12.31 -5.70
N ARG A 51 -15.04 12.09 -4.50
CA ARG A 51 -15.55 12.64 -3.24
C ARG A 51 -15.24 14.13 -3.12
N ILE A 52 -13.98 14.52 -3.28
CA ILE A 52 -13.47 15.89 -3.10
C ILE A 52 -14.02 16.82 -4.18
N LYS A 53 -14.02 16.36 -5.44
CA LYS A 53 -14.36 17.17 -6.61
C LYS A 53 -13.55 18.47 -6.61
N ASP A 54 -14.22 19.61 -6.58
CA ASP A 54 -13.68 20.97 -6.63
C ASP A 54 -13.65 21.67 -5.26
N ARG A 55 -14.00 20.97 -4.16
CA ARG A 55 -14.17 21.59 -2.84
C ARG A 55 -12.89 22.14 -2.23
N PHE A 56 -11.75 21.53 -2.55
CA PHE A 56 -10.42 22.04 -2.20
C PHE A 56 -9.36 21.38 -3.08
N LYS A 57 -8.20 22.05 -3.20
CA LYS A 57 -7.02 21.48 -3.87
C LYS A 57 -6.33 20.49 -2.95
N TRP A 58 -5.85 19.39 -3.53
CA TRP A 58 -5.16 18.33 -2.81
C TRP A 58 -4.17 17.64 -3.74
N GLY A 59 -3.14 17.07 -3.12
CA GLY A 59 -2.05 16.43 -3.83
C GLY A 59 -1.42 15.33 -2.99
N LEU A 60 -0.46 14.66 -3.60
CA LEU A 60 0.34 13.66 -2.93
C LEU A 60 1.71 14.22 -2.56
N THR A 61 2.20 13.79 -1.42
CA THR A 61 3.55 14.11 -0.94
C THR A 61 4.21 12.85 -0.43
N GLN A 62 5.53 12.90 -0.29
CA GLN A 62 6.22 11.82 0.37
C GLN A 62 5.83 11.73 1.85
N LEU A 63 5.78 10.50 2.38
CA LEU A 63 5.77 10.29 3.82
C LEU A 63 7.00 10.97 4.46
N PRO A 64 6.84 11.61 5.63
CA PRO A 64 7.96 12.20 6.35
C PRO A 64 8.97 11.12 6.71
N GLU A 65 10.26 11.49 6.73
CA GLU A 65 11.34 10.61 7.17
C GLU A 65 11.18 10.20 8.65
N GLY A 66 11.75 9.04 8.98
CA GLY A 66 11.88 8.61 10.37
C GLY A 66 12.79 9.55 11.17
N PRO A 67 12.80 9.43 12.51
CA PRO A 67 13.66 10.25 13.37
C PRO A 67 15.16 10.08 13.12
N ASP A 68 15.56 9.03 12.40
CA ASP A 68 16.92 8.76 11.96
C ASP A 68 17.23 9.30 10.54
N GLY A 69 16.33 10.12 9.96
CA GLY A 69 16.47 10.67 8.61
C GLY A 69 16.34 9.63 7.50
N LYS A 70 15.86 8.42 7.82
CA LYS A 70 15.68 7.37 6.81
C LYS A 70 14.28 7.43 6.21
N PRO A 71 14.14 7.13 4.90
CA PRO A 71 12.83 6.97 4.29
C PRO A 71 12.02 5.90 5.02
N VAL A 72 10.73 6.18 5.25
CA VAL A 72 9.80 5.19 5.79
C VAL A 72 9.68 4.02 4.81
N VAL A 73 9.81 2.80 5.32
CA VAL A 73 9.58 1.58 4.54
C VAL A 73 8.12 1.53 4.12
N GLN A 74 7.87 1.62 2.81
CA GLN A 74 6.54 1.47 2.26
C GLN A 74 6.26 0.03 1.86
N GLN A 75 5.01 -0.38 2.06
CA GLN A 75 4.51 -1.64 1.54
C GLN A 75 3.83 -1.37 0.21
N PHE A 76 4.39 -1.91 -0.86
CA PHE A 76 3.72 -1.97 -2.15
C PHE A 76 3.02 -3.32 -2.25
N SER A 77 1.69 -3.30 -2.24
CA SER A 77 0.89 -4.46 -2.63
C SER A 77 0.62 -4.34 -4.12
N ASP A 78 1.34 -5.11 -4.91
CA ASP A 78 1.00 -5.26 -6.33
C ASP A 78 -0.18 -6.23 -6.49
N GLN A 79 -0.95 -6.05 -7.55
CA GLN A 79 -2.04 -6.94 -7.97
C GLN A 79 -1.57 -7.68 -9.22
N PRO A 80 -0.88 -8.83 -9.08
CA PRO A 80 -0.29 -9.50 -10.23
C PRO A 80 -1.38 -10.03 -11.15
N HIS A 81 -1.15 -9.86 -12.45
CA HIS A 81 -1.86 -10.62 -13.48
C HIS A 81 -1.30 -12.05 -13.50
N MET A 82 -2.16 -13.04 -13.30
CA MET A 82 -1.73 -14.44 -13.16
C MET A 82 -2.42 -15.35 -14.19
N VAL A 83 -1.64 -16.23 -14.80
CA VAL A 83 -2.18 -17.39 -15.54
C VAL A 83 -2.54 -18.46 -14.52
N THR A 84 -3.79 -18.90 -14.52
CA THR A 84 -4.28 -19.87 -13.54
C THR A 84 -4.15 -21.30 -14.05
N LYS A 85 -4.10 -22.27 -13.13
CA LYS A 85 -4.17 -23.70 -13.49
C LYS A 85 -5.44 -24.04 -14.29
N THR A 86 -6.53 -23.31 -14.05
CA THR A 86 -7.78 -23.46 -14.80
C THR A 86 -7.61 -23.10 -16.27
N ALA A 87 -6.79 -22.10 -16.60
CA ALA A 87 -6.48 -21.76 -17.99
C ALA A 87 -5.72 -22.90 -18.69
N GLU A 88 -4.78 -23.55 -18.00
CA GLU A 88 -4.10 -24.75 -18.51
C GLU A 88 -5.09 -25.89 -18.75
N LEU A 89 -5.93 -26.21 -17.76
CA LEU A 89 -6.92 -27.29 -17.85
C LEU A 89 -7.93 -27.07 -18.98
N ARG A 90 -8.20 -25.82 -19.34
CA ARG A 90 -9.12 -25.44 -20.42
C ARG A 90 -8.42 -25.22 -21.76
N GLY A 91 -7.10 -25.37 -21.85
CA GLY A 91 -6.34 -25.11 -23.07
C GLY A 91 -6.40 -23.66 -23.54
N SER A 92 -6.64 -22.70 -22.63
CA SER A 92 -6.83 -21.28 -22.96
C SER A 92 -5.65 -20.41 -22.53
N VAL A 93 -4.47 -21.01 -22.33
CA VAL A 93 -3.28 -20.31 -21.79
C VAL A 93 -2.87 -19.16 -22.70
N GLU A 94 -2.75 -19.38 -24.01
CA GLU A 94 -2.31 -18.36 -24.96
C GLU A 94 -3.25 -17.15 -24.96
N ALA A 95 -4.57 -17.37 -25.08
CA ALA A 95 -5.56 -16.30 -25.03
C ALA A 95 -5.55 -15.52 -23.70
N VAL A 96 -5.30 -16.19 -22.57
CA VAL A 96 -5.13 -15.52 -21.29
C VAL A 96 -3.88 -14.66 -21.29
N VAL A 97 -2.74 -15.19 -21.77
CA VAL A 97 -1.48 -14.43 -21.88
C VAL A 97 -1.67 -13.19 -22.75
N ASP A 98 -2.32 -13.31 -23.90
CA ASP A 98 -2.60 -12.16 -24.79
C ASP A 98 -3.42 -11.08 -24.09
N LEU A 99 -4.46 -11.47 -23.36
CA LEU A 99 -5.27 -10.54 -22.56
C LEU A 99 -4.43 -9.87 -21.47
N LEU A 100 -3.58 -10.61 -20.76
CA LEU A 100 -2.71 -10.04 -19.72
C LEU A 100 -1.72 -9.04 -20.31
N LEU A 101 -1.12 -9.36 -21.46
CA LEU A 101 -0.21 -8.45 -22.18
C LEU A 101 -0.93 -7.19 -22.65
N PHE A 102 -2.16 -7.31 -23.14
CA PHE A 102 -3.00 -6.17 -23.50
C PHE A 102 -3.30 -5.28 -22.29
N MET A 103 -3.70 -5.86 -21.15
CA MET A 103 -3.97 -5.10 -19.92
C MET A 103 -2.71 -4.42 -19.35
N PHE A 104 -1.53 -5.02 -19.57
CA PHE A 104 -0.24 -4.41 -19.27
C PHE A 104 0.25 -3.43 -20.36
N GLY A 105 -0.52 -3.24 -21.43
CA GLY A 105 -0.23 -2.29 -22.49
C GLY A 105 -0.21 -0.84 -21.99
N LYS A 106 0.56 0.01 -22.68
CA LYS A 106 0.70 1.44 -22.34
C LYS A 106 -0.65 2.16 -22.24
N GLU A 107 -1.57 1.85 -23.16
CA GLU A 107 -2.89 2.47 -23.22
C GLU A 107 -3.72 2.16 -21.97
N VAL A 108 -3.89 0.88 -21.63
CA VAL A 108 -4.69 0.44 -20.48
C VAL A 108 -4.07 0.95 -19.17
N GLN A 109 -2.76 0.82 -19.01
CA GLN A 109 -2.06 1.34 -17.84
C GLN A 109 -2.20 2.86 -17.73
N GLY A 110 -2.12 3.61 -18.85
CA GLY A 110 -2.36 5.06 -18.86
C GLY A 110 -3.75 5.44 -18.37
N ARG A 111 -4.79 4.73 -18.83
CA ARG A 111 -6.17 4.94 -18.37
C ARG A 111 -6.35 4.60 -16.90
N ILE A 112 -5.76 3.49 -16.41
CA ILE A 112 -5.78 3.15 -14.98
C ILE A 112 -5.15 4.27 -14.16
N ALA A 113 -4.00 4.78 -14.60
CA ALA A 113 -3.27 5.82 -13.90
C ALA A 113 -4.09 7.12 -13.81
N ILE A 114 -4.74 7.54 -14.90
CA ILE A 114 -5.55 8.77 -14.99
C ILE A 114 -6.91 8.61 -14.29
N ASP A 115 -7.68 7.59 -14.65
CA ASP A 115 -9.09 7.46 -14.24
C ASP A 115 -9.22 6.96 -12.80
N ARG A 116 -8.24 6.16 -12.32
CA ARG A 116 -8.28 5.56 -10.98
C ARG A 116 -7.31 6.24 -10.02
N GLY A 117 -6.37 7.06 -10.50
CA GLY A 117 -5.30 7.59 -9.65
C GLY A 117 -4.52 6.43 -9.00
N SER A 118 -4.20 5.39 -9.78
CA SER A 118 -3.42 4.25 -9.33
C SER A 118 -1.94 4.42 -9.68
N VAL A 119 -1.07 3.86 -8.85
CA VAL A 119 0.32 3.61 -9.23
C VAL A 119 0.33 2.52 -10.29
N VAL A 120 1.09 2.73 -11.37
CA VAL A 120 1.25 1.76 -12.45
C VAL A 120 2.67 1.23 -12.48
N GLU A 121 2.80 -0.07 -12.75
CA GLU A 121 4.09 -0.77 -12.79
C GLU A 121 4.95 -0.37 -13.99
N ARG A 122 4.32 0.19 -15.02
CA ARG A 122 4.99 0.71 -16.21
C ARG A 122 5.67 2.05 -15.95
N LYS A 123 6.99 2.02 -15.82
CA LYS A 123 7.83 3.20 -15.57
C LYS A 123 7.65 4.33 -16.60
N ASP A 124 7.43 3.98 -17.87
CA ASP A 124 7.18 4.95 -18.94
C ASP A 124 5.84 5.67 -18.77
N VAL A 125 4.79 4.96 -18.32
CA VAL A 125 3.49 5.55 -17.99
C VAL A 125 3.57 6.34 -16.69
N ALA A 126 4.25 5.81 -15.65
CA ALA A 126 4.45 6.49 -14.38
C ALA A 126 5.24 7.81 -14.51
N ALA A 127 6.05 7.94 -15.57
CA ALA A 127 6.81 9.15 -15.89
C ALA A 127 6.13 10.06 -16.93
N SER A 128 4.90 9.74 -17.35
CA SER A 128 4.20 10.50 -18.39
C SER A 128 3.73 11.88 -17.89
N PRO A 129 3.78 12.93 -18.73
CA PRO A 129 3.26 14.26 -18.39
C PRO A 129 1.77 14.24 -18.02
N GLU A 130 0.99 13.39 -18.71
CA GLU A 130 -0.45 13.25 -18.49
C GLU A 130 -0.75 12.79 -17.06
N LEU A 131 0.09 11.91 -16.50
CA LEU A 131 -0.09 11.44 -15.13
C LEU A 131 0.27 12.51 -14.10
N ALA A 132 1.31 13.31 -14.35
CA ALA A 132 1.70 14.38 -13.45
C ALA A 132 0.65 15.50 -13.35
N ALA A 133 -0.17 15.67 -14.38
CA ALA A 133 -1.22 16.68 -14.47
C ALA A 133 -2.60 16.22 -13.96
N ALA A 134 -2.86 14.90 -13.86
CA ALA A 134 -4.12 14.37 -13.38
C ALA A 134 -4.28 14.57 -11.86
N PRO A 135 -5.49 14.89 -11.34
CA PRO A 135 -5.75 14.89 -9.90
C PRO A 135 -5.55 13.48 -9.30
N PRO A 136 -4.96 13.35 -8.10
CA PRO A 136 -4.41 14.39 -7.24
C PRO A 136 -3.13 15.06 -7.78
N GLU A 137 -2.91 16.34 -7.44
CA GLU A 137 -1.68 17.03 -7.80
C GLU A 137 -0.44 16.21 -7.38
N ASN A 138 0.63 16.28 -8.17
CA ASN A 138 1.89 15.62 -7.90
C ASN A 138 1.80 14.07 -7.86
N HIS A 139 0.93 13.46 -8.66
CA HIS A 139 0.84 11.99 -8.77
C HIS A 139 2.18 11.33 -9.17
N GLY A 140 3.04 12.07 -9.88
CA GLY A 140 4.41 11.66 -10.23
C GLY A 140 5.33 11.38 -9.03
N VAL A 141 4.95 11.77 -7.81
CA VAL A 141 5.72 11.46 -6.59
C VAL A 141 5.92 9.95 -6.41
N PHE A 142 5.04 9.10 -6.94
CA PHE A 142 5.21 7.64 -6.89
C PHE A 142 6.45 7.13 -7.59
N LYS A 143 6.96 7.85 -8.60
CA LYS A 143 8.24 7.51 -9.23
C LYS A 143 9.39 7.49 -8.22
N SER A 144 9.35 8.36 -7.21
CA SER A 144 10.33 8.39 -6.13
C SER A 144 10.34 7.09 -5.32
N TYR A 145 9.22 6.37 -5.28
CA TYR A 145 9.08 5.12 -4.54
C TYR A 145 9.45 3.88 -5.35
N LEU A 146 9.22 3.89 -6.68
CA LEU A 146 9.54 2.78 -7.57
C LEU A 146 11.05 2.46 -7.69
N GLY A 147 11.92 3.29 -7.10
CA GLY A 147 13.36 3.08 -7.01
C GLY A 147 13.88 2.72 -5.60
N VAL A 148 13.02 2.70 -4.58
CA VAL A 148 13.44 2.39 -3.20
C VAL A 148 13.50 0.89 -3.03
N ALA A 149 14.59 0.38 -2.43
CA ALA A 149 14.81 -1.06 -2.26
C ALA A 149 13.62 -1.78 -1.60
N SER A 150 12.96 -1.14 -0.64
CA SER A 150 11.75 -1.67 0.03
C SER A 150 10.53 -1.84 -0.89
N ALA A 151 10.41 -1.03 -1.95
CA ALA A 151 9.36 -1.17 -2.97
C ALA A 151 9.64 -2.32 -3.94
N THR A 152 10.89 -2.75 -4.06
CA THR A 152 11.31 -3.83 -4.97
C THR A 152 11.43 -5.20 -4.29
N GLN A 153 11.23 -5.27 -2.97
CA GLN A 153 11.34 -6.49 -2.20
C GLN A 153 9.94 -7.08 -2.01
N PRO A 154 9.64 -8.27 -2.58
CA PRO A 154 8.34 -8.88 -2.39
C PRO A 154 8.18 -9.33 -0.93
N GLN A 155 7.39 -8.56 -0.18
CA GLN A 155 7.17 -8.77 1.25
C GLN A 155 6.32 -10.02 1.51
N PHE A 156 5.55 -10.46 0.52
CA PHE A 156 4.56 -11.54 0.61
C PHE A 156 5.11 -12.95 0.29
N LEU A 157 6.42 -13.12 0.09
CA LEU A 157 6.95 -14.43 -0.32
C LEU A 157 6.89 -15.49 0.79
N HIS A 158 6.82 -15.11 2.06
CA HIS A 158 6.69 -16.12 3.09
C HIS A 158 5.29 -16.74 3.04
N PRO A 159 5.13 -18.09 2.99
CA PRO A 159 3.79 -18.72 2.94
C PRO A 159 2.88 -18.32 4.10
N ALA A 160 3.46 -18.02 5.26
CA ALA A 160 2.75 -17.54 6.45
C ALA A 160 2.65 -16.00 6.54
N TRP A 161 2.92 -15.27 5.46
CA TRP A 161 2.98 -13.80 5.51
C TRP A 161 1.67 -13.18 6.01
N PHE A 162 0.52 -13.64 5.50
CA PHE A 162 -0.78 -13.11 5.93
C PHE A 162 -1.07 -13.39 7.42
N GLU A 163 -0.70 -14.57 7.91
CA GLU A 163 -0.85 -14.94 9.33
C GLU A 163 0.08 -14.10 10.22
N TRP A 164 1.33 -13.91 9.77
CA TRP A 164 2.31 -13.05 10.43
C TRP A 164 1.82 -11.60 10.48
N TYR A 165 1.37 -11.06 9.34
CA TYR A 165 0.88 -9.69 9.23
C TYR A 165 -0.34 -9.46 10.13
N SER A 166 -1.28 -10.40 10.17
CA SER A 166 -2.47 -10.32 11.04
C SER A 166 -2.07 -10.30 12.52
N THR A 167 -1.07 -11.09 12.89
CA THR A 167 -0.52 -11.17 14.25
C THR A 167 0.14 -9.86 14.67
N MET A 168 0.94 -9.26 13.79
CA MET A 168 1.68 -8.02 14.04
C MET A 168 0.79 -6.78 13.99
N GLY A 169 -0.02 -6.66 12.92
CA GLY A 169 -0.78 -5.46 12.58
C GLY A 169 -2.05 -5.28 13.40
N LEU A 170 -2.93 -6.28 13.42
CA LEU A 170 -4.25 -6.15 14.06
C LEU A 170 -4.22 -6.48 15.56
N GLY A 171 -3.39 -7.45 15.96
CA GLY A 171 -3.27 -7.90 17.34
C GLY A 171 -2.37 -7.01 18.20
N GLY A 172 -1.06 -7.09 18.00
CA GLY A 172 -0.08 -6.50 18.93
C GLY A 172 0.05 -4.97 18.85
N THR A 173 0.00 -4.39 17.65
CA THR A 173 0.13 -2.93 17.49
C THR A 173 -1.04 -2.18 18.14
N SER A 174 -2.24 -2.75 18.08
CA SER A 174 -3.45 -2.18 18.69
C SER A 174 -3.35 -2.06 20.22
N GLU A 175 -2.75 -3.04 20.91
CA GLU A 175 -2.65 -3.01 22.37
C GLU A 175 -1.67 -1.94 22.87
N VAL A 176 -0.55 -1.74 22.15
CA VAL A 176 0.41 -0.66 22.42
C VAL A 176 -0.22 0.70 22.15
N LEU A 177 -0.89 0.87 21.01
CA LEU A 177 -1.53 2.14 20.64
C LEU A 177 -2.68 2.53 21.60
N LEU A 178 -3.34 1.54 22.21
CA LEU A 178 -4.38 1.75 23.22
C LEU A 178 -3.81 1.87 24.64
N GLY A 179 -2.49 1.80 24.83
CA GLY A 179 -1.83 1.88 26.13
C GLY A 179 -2.13 0.71 27.08
N LYS A 180 -2.60 -0.43 26.55
CA LYS A 180 -2.90 -1.64 27.35
C LYS A 180 -1.64 -2.35 27.82
N VAL A 181 -0.56 -2.23 27.05
CA VAL A 181 0.77 -2.76 27.35
C VAL A 181 1.81 -1.67 27.07
N THR A 182 3.00 -1.79 27.66
CA THR A 182 4.11 -0.89 27.34
C THR A 182 4.62 -1.13 25.91
N VAL A 183 5.35 -0.17 25.36
CA VAL A 183 5.96 -0.29 24.02
C VAL A 183 6.91 -1.49 23.99
N GLU A 184 7.75 -1.65 25.01
CA GLU A 184 8.73 -2.73 25.12
C GLU A 184 8.05 -4.10 25.15
N GLN A 185 7.00 -4.24 25.97
CA GLN A 185 6.23 -5.48 26.08
C GLN A 185 5.54 -5.81 24.76
N GLY A 186 4.88 -4.83 24.14
CA GLY A 186 4.21 -5.05 22.86
C GLY A 186 5.17 -5.44 21.74
N ILE A 187 6.36 -4.82 21.66
CA ILE A 187 7.40 -5.21 20.70
C ILE A 187 7.86 -6.64 20.95
N ALA A 188 8.14 -7.01 22.20
CA ALA A 188 8.57 -8.36 22.56
C ALA A 188 7.52 -9.42 22.20
N ASP A 189 6.25 -9.16 22.53
CA ASP A 189 5.14 -10.07 22.23
C ASP A 189 4.89 -10.21 20.73
N MET A 190 4.92 -9.10 20.00
CA MET A 190 4.80 -9.09 18.55
C MET A 190 5.90 -9.93 17.91
N LYS A 191 7.16 -9.72 18.32
CA LYS A 191 8.29 -10.50 17.82
C LYS A 191 8.12 -11.99 18.12
N ALA A 192 7.83 -12.36 19.37
CA ALA A 192 7.68 -13.76 19.75
C ALA A 192 6.54 -14.47 18.99
N LYS A 193 5.38 -13.82 18.86
CA LYS A 193 4.24 -14.36 18.12
C LYS A 193 4.53 -14.44 16.61
N GLY A 194 5.12 -13.40 16.05
CA GLY A 194 5.52 -13.34 14.64
C GLY A 194 6.54 -14.42 14.28
N ASP A 195 7.62 -14.55 15.06
CA ASP A 195 8.66 -15.56 14.85
C ASP A 195 8.09 -16.97 14.90
N LYS A 196 7.15 -17.25 15.80
CA LYS A 196 6.46 -18.55 15.87
C LYS A 196 5.68 -18.88 14.59
N VAL A 197 4.96 -17.90 14.03
CA VAL A 197 4.19 -18.07 12.79
C VAL A 197 5.12 -18.35 11.60
N LEU A 198 6.22 -17.60 11.51
CA LEU A 198 7.20 -17.80 10.45
C LEU A 198 7.89 -19.17 10.58
N ALA A 199 8.34 -19.51 11.79
CA ALA A 199 9.02 -20.78 12.09
C ALA A 199 8.20 -22.00 11.65
N ALA A 200 6.88 -21.99 11.89
CA ALA A 200 5.98 -23.08 11.52
C ALA A 200 5.89 -23.36 10.01
N ASN A 201 6.35 -22.44 9.16
CA ASN A 201 6.27 -22.54 7.70
C ASN A 201 7.64 -22.40 7.00
N MET A 202 8.74 -22.53 7.75
CA MET A 202 10.09 -22.31 7.22
C MET A 202 10.50 -23.28 6.11
N ASP A 203 10.06 -24.54 6.16
CA ASP A 203 10.44 -25.51 5.13
C ASP A 203 9.78 -25.20 3.78
N ARG A 204 8.49 -24.84 3.79
CA ARG A 204 7.79 -24.33 2.59
C ARG A 204 8.44 -23.07 2.03
N TYR A 205 8.91 -22.19 2.92
CA TYR A 205 9.62 -20.99 2.48
C TYR A 205 10.97 -21.32 1.81
N LYS A 206 11.72 -22.32 2.32
CA LYS A 206 12.96 -22.78 1.68
C LYS A 206 12.68 -23.39 0.29
N GLU A 207 11.63 -24.20 0.17
CA GLU A 207 11.19 -24.76 -1.12
C GLU A 207 10.87 -23.65 -2.14
N LEU A 208 10.09 -22.64 -1.72
CA LEU A 208 9.77 -21.49 -2.57
C LEU A 208 11.03 -20.70 -2.98
N LYS A 209 11.96 -20.49 -2.04
CA LYS A 209 13.25 -19.82 -2.36
C LYS A 209 14.06 -20.61 -3.38
N ALA A 210 14.14 -21.92 -3.23
CA ALA A 210 14.84 -22.79 -4.18
C ALA A 210 14.19 -22.73 -5.56
N PHE A 211 12.87 -22.80 -5.62
CA PHE A 211 12.10 -22.62 -6.86
C PHE A 211 12.39 -21.27 -7.54
N THR A 212 12.29 -20.17 -6.77
CA THR A 212 12.54 -18.81 -7.28
C THR A 212 13.98 -18.63 -7.78
N ALA A 213 14.96 -19.24 -7.10
CA ALA A 213 16.35 -19.22 -7.54
C ALA A 213 16.55 -19.97 -8.86
N ALA A 214 15.89 -21.13 -9.04
CA ALA A 214 15.94 -21.90 -10.27
C ALA A 214 15.33 -21.14 -11.47
N LEU A 215 14.27 -20.35 -11.25
CA LEU A 215 13.68 -19.51 -12.31
C LEU A 215 14.66 -18.44 -12.84
N LYS A 216 15.51 -17.88 -11.99
CA LYS A 216 16.48 -16.85 -12.39
C LYS A 216 17.63 -17.36 -13.25
N GLN A 217 17.81 -18.68 -13.34
CA GLN A 217 18.89 -19.31 -14.11
C GLN A 217 18.46 -19.74 -15.52
N LYS A 218 17.17 -19.65 -15.86
CA LYS A 218 16.69 -19.95 -17.20
C LYS A 218 16.78 -18.70 -18.07
N PRO A 219 17.47 -18.73 -19.22
CA PRO A 219 17.37 -17.65 -20.20
C PRO A 219 15.92 -17.56 -20.68
N VAL A 220 15.38 -16.35 -20.70
CA VAL A 220 14.10 -16.00 -21.33
C VAL A 220 14.28 -15.96 -22.83
#